data_AF-A0A2G1ZUI4-F1
#
_entry.id   AF-A0A2G1ZUI4-F1
#
_cell.length_a   1.000
_cell.length_b   1.000
_cell.length_c   1.000
_cell.angle_alpha   90.00
_cell.angle_beta   90.00
_cell.angle_gamma   90.00
#
_symmetry.space_group_name_H-M   'P 1'
#
loop_
_entity.id
_entity.type
_entity.pdbx_description
1 polymer ?
#
loop_
_entity_poly.entity_id
_entity_poly.type
_entity_poly.pdbx_seq_one_letter_code
_entity_poly.pdbx_strand_id
1 'polypeptide(L)'
;MLTCKTIKANILTNPQRGFLKNSNHRTHYSKLWGLTTIGMINMKGYKRLCGACIIFGILPCTGLAVAFHNVPENLSIHKGRLIEYHDSGQYYGDISSVTQRALYYLKFRINQNKRLKQPKKLAVVFDIDETALTNYDDMRHLNFGGTEDNKEILEADAHDPAIPYSRTLYTFAKSHGVSVFFITGRRERLRKPTITNLTQDGYTQWAGLFMKPNTYNKPSVVPYKVAMRKKIIKMGYDIVFNLGDQESDLAGGFADMTFKVPDPFYITA
;
A
#
# COMPACT_ATOMS: atom_id res chain seq x y z
N MET A 1 12.60 -19.43 -49.41
CA MET A 1 12.59 -18.18 -50.18
C MET A 1 11.25 -17.49 -49.99
N LEU A 2 11.20 -16.47 -49.13
CA LEU A 2 10.43 -15.23 -49.28
C LEU A 2 10.59 -14.42 -47.99
N THR A 3 11.31 -13.32 -48.18
CA THR A 3 11.73 -12.29 -47.23
C THR A 3 10.71 -11.16 -47.15
N CYS A 4 10.46 -10.60 -45.96
CA CYS A 4 10.20 -9.16 -45.77
C CYS A 4 10.19 -8.85 -44.27
N LYS A 5 11.30 -8.34 -43.72
CA LYS A 5 11.68 -6.92 -43.53
C LYS A 5 11.16 -6.31 -42.22
N THR A 6 12.12 -6.20 -41.33
CA THR A 6 12.25 -5.43 -40.10
C THR A 6 11.81 -3.96 -40.25
N ILE A 7 11.04 -3.43 -39.29
CA ILE A 7 10.90 -1.99 -39.08
C ILE A 7 11.68 -1.63 -37.82
N LYS A 8 12.82 -0.95 -38.02
CA LYS A 8 13.56 -0.22 -36.98
C LYS A 8 13.02 1.21 -36.94
N ALA A 9 12.57 1.68 -35.79
CA ALA A 9 12.38 3.10 -35.54
C ALA A 9 13.60 3.64 -34.77
N ASN A 10 14.50 4.31 -35.50
CA ASN A 10 15.51 5.20 -34.95
C ASN A 10 14.95 6.62 -35.00
N ILE A 11 14.87 7.32 -33.86
CA ILE A 11 14.80 8.78 -33.84
C ILE A 11 15.96 9.28 -32.98
N LEU A 12 16.88 9.95 -33.64
CA LEU A 12 18.06 10.60 -33.08
C LEU A 12 17.71 12.02 -32.60
N THR A 13 18.34 12.36 -31.47
CA THR A 13 18.76 13.65 -30.91
C THR A 13 18.76 14.91 -31.82
N ASN A 14 18.36 16.08 -31.27
CA ASN A 14 19.20 17.21 -30.78
C ASN A 14 18.39 18.57 -30.75
N PRO A 15 18.92 19.76 -30.34
CA PRO A 15 18.54 20.43 -29.09
C PRO A 15 18.10 21.92 -29.22
N GLN A 16 17.81 22.55 -28.06
CA GLN A 16 17.93 23.99 -27.72
C GLN A 16 16.96 25.05 -28.34
N ARG A 17 16.07 25.58 -27.47
CA ARG A 17 15.71 27.01 -27.22
C ARG A 17 14.52 26.97 -26.23
N GLY A 18 14.53 27.56 -25.04
CA GLY A 18 15.17 28.78 -24.56
C GLY A 18 14.10 29.87 -24.43
N PHE A 19 13.35 29.90 -23.31
CA PHE A 19 12.70 31.12 -22.83
C PHE A 19 12.63 31.14 -21.30
N LEU A 20 13.36 32.10 -20.76
CA LEU A 20 13.37 32.55 -19.37
C LEU A 20 12.04 33.25 -19.03
N LYS A 21 11.54 33.07 -17.80
CA LYS A 21 11.30 34.20 -16.89
C LYS A 21 11.10 33.75 -15.44
N ASN A 22 11.82 34.47 -14.59
CA ASN A 22 11.83 34.46 -13.13
C ASN A 22 10.45 34.69 -12.49
N SER A 23 10.24 34.09 -11.33
CA SER A 23 9.66 34.80 -10.18
C SER A 23 10.14 34.18 -8.87
N ASN A 24 11.03 34.89 -8.19
CA ASN A 24 11.44 34.67 -6.81
C ASN A 24 10.26 34.93 -5.87
N HIS A 25 9.95 34.00 -4.97
CA HIS A 25 9.38 34.36 -3.67
C HIS A 25 9.98 33.49 -2.57
N ARG A 26 10.84 34.12 -1.75
CA ARG A 26 11.18 33.68 -0.40
C ARG A 26 10.07 34.15 0.53
N THR A 27 9.61 33.28 1.44
CA THR A 27 8.87 33.69 2.62
C THR A 27 9.58 33.20 3.87
N HIS A 28 9.97 34.18 4.69
CA HIS A 28 10.51 34.04 6.02
C HIS A 28 9.41 33.66 7.01
N TYR A 29 9.66 32.68 7.88
CA TYR A 29 8.87 32.47 9.09
C TYR A 29 9.49 33.28 10.23
N SER A 30 8.71 34.18 10.83
CA SER A 30 9.06 34.83 12.11
C SER A 30 7.99 34.48 13.16
N LYS A 31 8.49 34.19 14.36
CA LYS A 31 7.74 33.95 15.60
C LYS A 31 7.18 35.27 16.13
N LEU A 32 6.02 35.26 16.78
CA LEU A 32 5.77 36.12 17.95
C LEU A 32 4.56 35.64 18.78
N TRP A 33 4.74 35.74 20.10
CA TRP A 33 3.81 35.45 21.18
C TRP A 33 2.87 36.64 21.42
N GLY A 34 1.69 36.40 22.02
CA GLY A 34 0.83 37.46 22.56
C GLY A 34 -0.36 36.92 23.34
N LEU A 35 -0.21 36.85 24.66
CA LEU A 35 -1.28 36.73 25.66
C LEU A 35 -1.97 38.09 25.83
N THR A 36 -3.30 38.12 25.96
CA THR A 36 -4.00 39.05 26.88
C THR A 36 -5.43 38.59 27.14
N THR A 37 -5.78 38.55 28.43
CA THR A 37 -7.10 38.31 29.01
C THR A 37 -7.82 39.63 29.30
N ILE A 38 -9.10 39.48 29.69
CA ILE A 38 -9.97 40.36 30.50
C ILE A 38 -11.02 41.19 29.74
N GLY A 39 -12.29 41.00 30.14
CA GLY A 39 -13.36 41.97 29.91
C GLY A 39 -14.77 41.43 30.11
N MET A 40 -15.15 41.06 31.35
CA MET A 40 -16.56 40.82 31.73
C MET A 40 -17.36 42.13 31.70
N ILE A 41 -18.58 42.10 31.19
CA ILE A 41 -19.63 43.08 31.50
C ILE A 41 -20.85 42.36 32.08
N ASN A 42 -21.35 43.00 33.13
CA ASN A 42 -22.27 42.58 34.16
C ASN A 42 -23.67 43.12 33.84
N MET A 43 -24.74 42.34 34.03
CA MET A 43 -26.10 42.87 34.17
C MET A 43 -26.84 42.21 35.33
N LYS A 44 -27.09 43.03 36.36
CA LYS A 44 -28.07 42.89 37.45
C LYS A 44 -29.45 42.56 36.83
N GLY A 45 -30.26 41.61 37.31
CA GLY A 45 -30.79 41.46 38.67
C GLY A 45 -32.27 41.85 38.67
N TYR A 46 -33.19 40.88 38.65
CA TYR A 46 -34.61 41.06 39.01
C TYR A 46 -35.11 39.83 39.78
N LYS A 47 -35.91 40.09 40.82
CA LYS A 47 -36.31 39.18 41.91
C LYS A 47 -37.64 38.47 41.65
N ARG A 48 -37.77 37.24 42.21
CA ARG A 48 -38.99 36.55 42.73
C ARG A 48 -40.06 36.21 41.65
N LEU A 49 -40.70 35.04 41.58
CA LEU A 49 -41.40 34.24 42.60
C LEU A 49 -41.81 32.86 42.00
N CYS A 50 -42.14 31.91 42.86
CA CYS A 50 -42.66 30.56 42.57
C CYS A 50 -43.85 30.51 41.59
N GLY A 51 -43.92 29.42 40.82
CA GLY A 51 -45.11 29.04 40.06
C GLY A 51 -44.86 27.75 39.28
N ALA A 52 -45.29 26.62 39.84
CA ALA A 52 -45.33 25.35 39.15
C ALA A 52 -46.20 25.48 37.89
N CYS A 53 -45.59 25.31 36.71
CA CYS A 53 -46.31 25.15 35.46
C CYS A 53 -46.16 23.70 35.00
N ILE A 54 -47.30 23.05 34.96
CA ILE A 54 -47.58 21.71 34.46
C ILE A 54 -46.91 21.55 33.09
N ILE A 55 -45.94 20.64 33.00
CA ILE A 55 -45.37 20.21 31.73
C ILE A 55 -46.47 19.42 31.01
N PHE A 56 -47.15 20.08 30.06
CA PHE A 56 -47.96 19.40 29.07
C PHE A 56 -47.05 18.43 28.31
N GLY A 57 -47.40 17.15 28.36
CA GLY A 57 -46.70 16.08 27.66
C GLY A 57 -46.65 16.36 26.16
N ILE A 58 -45.49 16.77 25.68
CA ILE A 58 -45.13 16.59 24.28
C ILE A 58 -44.74 15.11 24.18
N LEU A 59 -45.65 14.28 23.64
CA LEU A 59 -45.26 12.98 23.13
C LEU A 59 -44.04 13.21 22.23
N PRO A 60 -42.87 12.59 22.50
CA PRO A 60 -41.89 12.47 21.46
C PRO A 60 -42.55 11.58 20.43
N CYS A 61 -43.00 12.19 19.32
CA CYS A 61 -43.21 11.47 18.09
C CYS A 61 -41.85 10.88 17.73
N THR A 62 -41.55 9.70 18.28
CA THR A 62 -40.43 8.87 17.87
C THR A 62 -40.74 8.53 16.43
N GLY A 63 -40.30 9.39 15.52
CA GLY A 63 -40.20 9.02 14.12
C GLY A 63 -39.41 7.73 14.11
N LEU A 64 -40.08 6.63 13.76
CA LEU A 64 -39.39 5.41 13.41
C LEU A 64 -38.46 5.81 12.27
N ALA A 65 -37.19 6.00 12.58
CA ALA A 65 -36.14 6.01 11.59
C ALA A 65 -36.13 4.59 11.01
N VAL A 66 -36.92 4.39 9.96
CA VAL A 66 -36.82 3.19 9.15
C VAL A 66 -35.45 3.28 8.50
N ALA A 67 -34.48 2.56 9.07
CA ALA A 67 -33.17 2.40 8.48
C ALA A 67 -33.36 1.64 7.17
N PHE A 68 -33.51 2.38 6.05
CA PHE A 68 -33.42 1.81 4.72
C PHE A 68 -32.03 1.18 4.60
N HIS A 69 -31.99 -0.14 4.77
CA HIS A 69 -30.79 -0.89 4.43
C HIS A 69 -30.68 -0.85 2.91
N ASN A 70 -29.60 -0.27 2.40
CA ASN A 70 -29.27 -0.36 0.99
C ASN A 70 -29.23 -1.83 0.62
N VAL A 71 -30.03 -2.23 -0.37
CA VAL A 71 -30.00 -3.59 -0.91
C VAL A 71 -28.57 -3.86 -1.40
N PRO A 72 -27.90 -4.93 -0.94
CA PRO A 72 -26.56 -5.24 -1.39
C PRO A 72 -26.51 -5.41 -2.92
N GLU A 73 -25.42 -4.97 -3.53
CA GLU A 73 -25.18 -5.18 -4.96
C GLU A 73 -25.16 -6.68 -5.27
N ASN A 74 -25.70 -7.06 -6.43
CA ASN A 74 -25.62 -8.44 -6.88
C ASN A 74 -24.15 -8.84 -7.10
N LEU A 75 -23.74 -9.96 -6.50
CA LEU A 75 -22.39 -10.49 -6.60
C LEU A 75 -21.91 -10.66 -8.05
N SER A 76 -22.79 -10.98 -9.00
CA SER A 76 -22.40 -11.10 -10.41
C SER A 76 -21.96 -9.75 -11.01
N ILE A 77 -22.66 -8.67 -10.65
CA ILE A 77 -22.31 -7.31 -11.07
C ILE A 77 -20.98 -6.89 -10.44
N HIS A 78 -20.83 -7.17 -9.14
CA HIS A 78 -19.61 -6.84 -8.41
C HIS A 78 -18.39 -7.56 -9.02
N LYS A 79 -18.49 -8.88 -9.20
CA LYS A 79 -17.43 -9.69 -9.85
C LYS A 79 -17.13 -9.20 -11.27
N GLY A 80 -18.17 -8.86 -12.05
CA GLY A 80 -17.99 -8.27 -13.38
C GLY A 80 -17.14 -6.99 -13.37
N ARG A 81 -17.28 -6.15 -12.34
CA ARG A 81 -16.44 -4.94 -12.19
C ARG A 81 -15.02 -5.24 -11.76
N LEU A 82 -14.79 -6.25 -10.91
CA LEU A 82 -13.43 -6.68 -10.56
C LEU A 82 -12.68 -7.17 -11.79
N ILE A 83 -13.37 -7.95 -12.63
CA ILE A 83 -12.88 -8.43 -13.92
C ILE A 83 -12.52 -7.26 -14.83
N GLU A 84 -13.45 -6.34 -15.05
CA GLU A 84 -13.22 -5.18 -15.91
C GLU A 84 -12.06 -4.31 -15.40
N TYR A 85 -11.98 -4.07 -14.09
CA TYR A 85 -10.91 -3.28 -13.48
C TYR A 85 -9.52 -3.90 -13.72
N HIS A 86 -9.41 -5.22 -13.66
CA HIS A 86 -8.17 -5.91 -13.98
C HIS A 86 -7.91 -5.94 -15.50
N ASP A 87 -8.85 -6.47 -16.27
CA ASP A 87 -8.67 -6.82 -17.69
C ASP A 87 -8.58 -5.59 -18.60
N SER A 88 -9.12 -4.43 -18.17
CA SER A 88 -8.90 -3.13 -18.83
C SER A 88 -7.48 -2.58 -18.69
N GLY A 89 -6.67 -3.15 -17.79
CA GLY A 89 -5.34 -2.66 -17.45
C GLY A 89 -5.32 -1.53 -16.41
N GLN A 90 -6.48 -1.07 -15.94
CA GLN A 90 -6.57 -0.04 -14.91
C GLN A 90 -5.88 -0.47 -13.61
N TYR A 91 -6.10 -1.72 -13.16
CA TYR A 91 -5.41 -2.31 -12.01
C TYR A 91 -3.89 -2.15 -12.06
N TYR A 92 -3.31 -2.51 -13.20
CA TYR A 92 -1.88 -2.40 -13.45
C TYR A 92 -1.42 -0.92 -13.53
N GLY A 93 -2.25 -0.03 -14.08
CA GLY A 93 -2.01 1.42 -14.07
C GLY A 93 -1.96 2.02 -12.66
N ASP A 94 -2.83 1.56 -11.77
CA ASP A 94 -2.88 2.02 -10.39
C ASP A 94 -1.70 1.51 -9.57
N ILE A 95 -1.31 0.24 -9.76
CA ILE A 95 -0.04 -0.29 -9.20
C ILE A 95 1.16 0.51 -9.70
N SER A 96 1.21 0.82 -10.99
CA SER A 96 2.28 1.64 -11.58
C SER A 96 2.37 3.01 -10.90
N SER A 97 1.23 3.67 -10.67
CA SER A 97 1.18 4.96 -10.00
C SER A 97 1.73 4.90 -8.56
N VAL A 98 1.40 3.85 -7.80
CA VAL A 98 1.92 3.64 -6.45
C VAL A 98 3.42 3.35 -6.46
N THR A 99 3.86 2.41 -7.29
CA THR A 99 5.27 2.00 -7.37
C THR A 99 6.19 3.10 -7.91
N GLN A 100 5.68 3.99 -8.77
CA GLN A 100 6.40 5.21 -9.18
C GLN A 100 6.63 6.16 -8.00
N ARG A 101 5.64 6.37 -7.12
CA ARG A 101 5.83 7.17 -5.90
C ARG A 101 6.86 6.53 -4.97
N ALA A 102 6.82 5.21 -4.81
CA ALA A 102 7.83 4.46 -4.06
C ALA A 102 9.23 4.61 -4.66
N LEU A 103 9.34 4.58 -6.00
CA LEU A 103 10.59 4.80 -6.72
C LEU A 103 11.17 6.20 -6.48
N TYR A 104 10.35 7.25 -6.54
CA TYR A 104 10.79 8.61 -6.25
C TYR A 104 11.29 8.75 -4.81
N TYR A 105 10.56 8.19 -3.86
CA TYR A 105 10.97 8.19 -2.46
C TYR A 105 12.28 7.42 -2.23
N LEU A 106 12.44 6.27 -2.89
CA LEU A 106 13.67 5.47 -2.81
C LEU A 106 14.88 6.25 -3.35
N LYS A 107 14.74 6.90 -4.52
CA LYS A 107 15.77 7.77 -5.10
C LYS A 107 16.18 8.87 -4.12
N PHE A 108 15.19 9.52 -3.50
CA PHE A 108 15.44 10.53 -2.48
C PHE A 108 16.23 9.94 -1.31
N ARG A 109 15.82 8.81 -0.75
CA ARG A 109 16.47 8.18 0.41
C ARG A 109 17.87 7.67 0.11
N ILE A 110 18.11 7.11 -1.07
CA ILE A 110 19.45 6.74 -1.56
C ILE A 110 20.36 7.98 -1.60
N ASN A 111 19.89 9.10 -2.16
CA ASN A 111 20.67 10.32 -2.25
C ASN A 111 20.96 10.94 -0.88
N GLN A 112 20.01 10.89 0.06
CA GLN A 112 20.25 11.29 1.45
C GLN A 112 21.30 10.40 2.12
N ASN A 113 21.20 9.09 1.94
CA ASN A 113 22.12 8.12 2.55
C ASN A 113 23.58 8.32 2.09
N LYS A 114 23.78 8.68 0.81
CA LYS A 114 25.11 9.00 0.25
C LYS A 114 25.78 10.22 0.88
N ARG A 115 25.00 11.12 1.51
CA ARG A 115 25.50 12.34 2.15
C ARG A 115 25.84 12.14 3.63
N LEU A 116 25.54 10.98 4.20
CA LEU A 116 25.86 10.67 5.59
C LEU A 116 27.36 10.39 5.73
N LYS A 117 27.96 10.82 6.85
CA LYS A 117 29.34 10.45 7.21
C LYS A 117 29.53 8.93 7.28
N GLN A 118 28.50 8.23 7.72
CA GLN A 118 28.43 6.77 7.75
C GLN A 118 27.11 6.35 7.07
N PRO A 119 27.15 5.93 5.80
CA PRO A 119 25.97 5.44 5.10
C PRO A 119 25.36 4.23 5.81
N LYS A 120 24.03 4.21 5.92
CA LYS A 120 23.26 3.10 6.46
C LYS A 120 23.05 2.00 5.41
N LYS A 121 22.78 0.78 5.88
CA LYS A 121 22.39 -0.35 5.03
C LYS A 121 20.91 -0.27 4.69
N LEU A 122 20.56 0.33 3.55
CA LEU A 122 19.16 0.53 3.17
C LEU A 122 18.47 -0.81 2.81
N ALA A 123 17.21 -0.93 3.20
CA ALA A 123 16.32 -2.02 2.82
C ALA A 123 14.96 -1.51 2.34
N VAL A 124 14.30 -2.31 1.51
CA VAL A 124 12.87 -2.20 1.20
C VAL A 124 12.20 -3.54 1.47
N VAL A 125 10.95 -3.50 1.89
CA VAL A 125 10.15 -4.69 2.22
C VAL A 125 8.97 -4.77 1.26
N PHE A 126 8.80 -5.93 0.65
CA PHE A 126 7.72 -6.23 -0.28
C PHE A 126 6.87 -7.36 0.32
N ASP A 127 5.55 -7.23 0.24
CA ASP A 127 4.67 -8.40 0.25
C ASP A 127 4.82 -9.18 -1.08
N ILE A 128 4.19 -10.36 -1.18
CA ILE A 128 4.24 -11.22 -2.36
C ILE A 128 2.91 -11.19 -3.11
N ASP A 129 1.81 -11.59 -2.47
CA ASP A 129 0.53 -11.76 -3.14
C ASP A 129 -0.05 -10.38 -3.47
N GLU A 130 -0.51 -10.22 -4.70
CA GLU A 130 -1.06 -8.98 -5.28
C GLU A 130 -0.13 -7.76 -5.15
N THR A 131 1.15 -8.02 -4.87
CA THR A 131 2.20 -7.03 -4.65
C THR A 131 3.40 -7.30 -5.56
N ALA A 132 4.07 -8.44 -5.39
CA ALA A 132 5.23 -8.83 -6.21
C ALA A 132 4.85 -9.82 -7.30
N LEU A 133 3.97 -10.75 -6.97
CA LEU A 133 3.33 -11.75 -7.84
C LEU A 133 1.83 -11.49 -7.84
N THR A 134 1.11 -12.01 -8.82
CA THR A 134 -0.37 -12.02 -8.81
C THR A 134 -0.91 -13.43 -8.87
N ASN A 135 -1.94 -13.70 -8.08
CA ASN A 135 -2.74 -14.93 -8.12
C ASN A 135 -4.10 -14.68 -8.81
N TYR A 136 -4.22 -13.64 -9.65
CA TYR A 136 -5.50 -13.26 -10.28
C TYR A 136 -6.13 -14.38 -11.09
N ASP A 137 -5.34 -15.18 -11.81
CA ASP A 137 -5.87 -16.32 -12.58
C ASP A 137 -6.52 -17.37 -11.67
N ASP A 138 -5.94 -17.61 -10.49
CA ASP A 138 -6.51 -18.48 -9.46
C ASP A 138 -7.77 -17.89 -8.85
N MET A 139 -7.79 -16.59 -8.59
CA MET A 139 -8.99 -15.90 -8.14
C MET A 139 -10.11 -15.97 -9.18
N ARG A 140 -9.79 -15.85 -10.47
CA ARG A 140 -10.75 -16.06 -11.56
C ARG A 140 -11.25 -17.49 -11.61
N HIS A 141 -10.35 -18.46 -11.46
CA HIS A 141 -10.70 -19.88 -11.40
C HIS A 141 -11.67 -20.19 -10.25
N LEU A 142 -11.43 -19.61 -9.07
CA LEU A 142 -12.28 -19.74 -7.88
C LEU A 142 -13.49 -18.79 -7.89
N ASN A 143 -13.73 -18.05 -8.97
CA ASN A 143 -14.81 -17.09 -9.11
C ASN A 143 -14.83 -16.03 -7.98
N PHE A 144 -13.66 -15.51 -7.62
CA PHE A 144 -13.42 -14.57 -6.51
C PHE A 144 -13.99 -15.06 -5.18
N GLY A 145 -13.89 -16.36 -4.94
CA GLY A 145 -14.25 -17.02 -3.69
C GLY A 145 -13.17 -18.02 -3.28
N GLY A 146 -13.57 -19.00 -2.47
CA GLY A 146 -12.68 -20.05 -1.98
C GLY A 146 -12.19 -19.84 -0.55
N THR A 147 -11.58 -20.87 0.00
CA THR A 147 -10.96 -20.86 1.33
C THR A 147 -9.45 -20.64 1.22
N GLU A 148 -8.79 -20.36 2.36
CA GLU A 148 -7.31 -20.36 2.42
C GLU A 148 -6.73 -21.68 1.90
N ASP A 149 -7.38 -22.83 2.17
CA ASP A 149 -6.91 -24.12 1.67
C ASP A 149 -7.02 -24.22 0.14
N ASN A 150 -8.08 -23.65 -0.46
CA ASN A 150 -8.16 -23.58 -1.93
C ASN A 150 -7.03 -22.74 -2.52
N LYS A 151 -6.74 -21.58 -1.92
CA LYS A 151 -5.63 -20.72 -2.33
C LYS A 151 -4.29 -21.44 -2.24
N GLU A 152 -4.00 -22.07 -1.10
CA GLU A 152 -2.72 -22.75 -0.90
C GLU A 152 -2.49 -23.93 -1.85
N ILE A 153 -3.56 -24.63 -2.27
CA ILE A 153 -3.47 -25.69 -3.28
C ILE A 153 -3.01 -25.11 -4.63
N LEU A 154 -3.60 -24.01 -5.06
CA LEU A 154 -3.24 -23.36 -6.33
C LEU A 154 -1.85 -22.72 -6.27
N GLU A 155 -1.51 -22.05 -5.16
CA GLU A 155 -0.17 -21.51 -4.92
C GLU A 155 0.92 -22.60 -4.97
N ALA A 156 0.58 -23.87 -4.71
CA ALA A 156 1.51 -24.99 -4.80
C ALA A 156 1.90 -25.35 -6.24
N ASP A 157 1.08 -24.97 -7.24
CA ASP A 157 1.32 -25.25 -8.65
C ASP A 157 2.41 -24.34 -9.28
N ALA A 158 2.83 -23.30 -8.56
CA ALA A 158 3.96 -22.44 -8.93
C ALA A 158 3.84 -21.81 -10.33
N HIS A 159 2.76 -21.07 -10.56
CA HIS A 159 2.52 -20.34 -11.81
C HIS A 159 2.08 -18.88 -11.60
N ASP A 160 2.39 -18.26 -10.46
CA ASP A 160 1.99 -16.87 -10.17
C ASP A 160 2.95 -15.91 -10.87
N PRO A 161 2.51 -15.14 -11.88
CA PRO A 161 3.40 -14.26 -12.61
C PRO A 161 3.76 -13.01 -11.80
N ALA A 162 4.93 -12.43 -12.07
CA ALA A 162 5.32 -11.15 -11.48
C ALA A 162 4.47 -9.99 -11.97
N ILE A 163 4.12 -9.11 -11.02
CA ILE A 163 3.56 -7.79 -11.32
C ILE A 163 4.67 -6.89 -11.89
N PRO A 164 4.60 -6.45 -13.16
CA PRO A 164 5.75 -5.86 -13.87
C PRO A 164 6.31 -4.58 -13.23
N TYR A 165 5.46 -3.73 -12.65
CA TYR A 165 5.89 -2.47 -12.04
C TYR A 165 6.61 -2.68 -10.71
N SER A 166 6.14 -3.63 -9.89
CA SER A 166 6.82 -4.05 -8.67
C SER A 166 8.17 -4.68 -8.98
N ARG A 167 8.26 -5.50 -10.03
CA ARG A 167 9.54 -6.04 -10.52
C ARG A 167 10.50 -4.93 -10.95
N THR A 168 10.01 -3.90 -11.63
CA THR A 168 10.82 -2.75 -12.04
C THR A 168 11.39 -2.02 -10.83
N LEU A 169 10.58 -1.80 -9.78
CA LEU A 169 11.03 -1.19 -8.52
C LEU A 169 12.04 -2.08 -7.78
N TYR A 170 11.85 -3.40 -7.76
CA TYR A 170 12.81 -4.35 -7.22
C TYR A 170 14.17 -4.26 -7.93
N THR A 171 14.17 -4.32 -9.27
CA THR A 171 15.39 -4.24 -10.07
C THR A 171 16.12 -2.91 -9.86
N PHE A 172 15.37 -1.82 -9.74
CA PHE A 172 15.94 -0.53 -9.38
C PHE A 172 16.59 -0.56 -8.00
N ALA A 173 15.91 -1.07 -6.97
CA ALA A 173 16.45 -1.17 -5.62
C ALA A 173 17.76 -1.99 -5.60
N LYS A 174 17.74 -3.15 -6.24
CA LYS A 174 18.91 -4.04 -6.37
C LYS A 174 20.09 -3.38 -7.07
N SER A 175 19.86 -2.73 -8.21
CA SER A 175 20.93 -2.03 -8.97
C SER A 175 21.56 -0.86 -8.22
N HIS A 176 20.91 -0.36 -7.16
CA HIS A 176 21.40 0.73 -6.33
C HIS A 176 21.89 0.27 -4.95
N GLY A 177 22.17 -1.02 -4.78
CA GLY A 177 22.70 -1.58 -3.53
C GLY A 177 21.71 -1.61 -2.37
N VAL A 178 20.42 -1.39 -2.64
CA VAL A 178 19.36 -1.49 -1.63
C VAL A 178 18.97 -2.96 -1.50
N SER A 179 18.92 -3.45 -0.26
CA SER A 179 18.48 -4.82 0.00
C SER A 179 16.97 -4.94 -0.08
N VAL A 180 16.47 -5.99 -0.73
CA VAL A 180 15.03 -6.26 -0.79
C VAL A 180 14.71 -7.47 0.06
N PHE A 181 13.73 -7.33 0.96
CA PHE A 181 13.20 -8.43 1.76
C PHE A 181 11.76 -8.70 1.37
N PHE A 182 11.39 -9.97 1.29
CA PHE A 182 10.01 -10.40 1.19
C PHE A 182 9.48 -10.85 2.54
N ILE A 183 8.29 -10.39 2.92
CA ILE A 183 7.53 -10.87 4.07
C ILE A 183 6.14 -11.21 3.57
N THR A 184 5.76 -12.48 3.58
CA THR A 184 4.50 -12.95 2.97
C THR A 184 3.55 -13.60 3.97
N GLY A 185 2.27 -13.58 3.64
CA GLY A 185 1.23 -14.38 4.28
C GLY A 185 1.29 -15.86 3.89
N ARG A 186 1.95 -16.25 2.79
CA ARG A 186 2.13 -17.65 2.40
C ARG A 186 2.84 -18.44 3.48
N ARG A 187 2.41 -19.68 3.68
CA ARG A 187 3.00 -20.53 4.71
C ARG A 187 4.35 -21.11 4.30
N GLU A 188 5.16 -21.45 5.29
CA GLU A 188 6.49 -22.02 5.11
C GLU A 188 6.49 -23.27 4.21
N ARG A 189 5.43 -24.10 4.25
CA ARG A 189 5.27 -25.27 3.35
C ARG A 189 5.25 -24.89 1.86
N LEU A 190 4.88 -23.66 1.52
CA LEU A 190 4.85 -23.14 0.15
C LEU A 190 6.14 -22.42 -0.25
N ARG A 191 7.21 -22.50 0.55
CA ARG A 191 8.48 -21.82 0.24
C ARG A 191 9.02 -22.21 -1.14
N LYS A 192 9.02 -23.50 -1.46
CA LYS A 192 9.56 -24.00 -2.75
C LYS A 192 8.81 -23.42 -3.95
N PRO A 193 7.48 -23.57 -4.08
CA PRO A 193 6.74 -22.98 -5.20
C PRO A 193 6.84 -21.44 -5.24
N THR A 194 6.83 -20.77 -4.07
CA THR A 194 7.03 -19.31 -3.99
C THR A 194 8.39 -18.88 -4.57
N ILE A 195 9.47 -19.59 -4.23
CA ILE A 195 10.81 -19.32 -4.78
C ILE A 195 10.83 -19.57 -6.29
N THR A 196 10.16 -20.62 -6.78
CA THR A 196 10.05 -20.89 -8.21
C THR A 196 9.44 -19.69 -8.94
N ASN A 197 8.27 -19.20 -8.51
CA ASN A 197 7.61 -18.04 -9.13
C ASN A 197 8.51 -16.80 -9.10
N LEU A 198 9.05 -16.45 -7.93
CA LEU A 198 9.92 -15.28 -7.77
C LEU A 198 11.12 -15.34 -8.73
N THR A 199 11.79 -16.49 -8.80
CA THR A 199 13.01 -16.64 -9.60
C THR A 199 12.74 -16.66 -11.10
N GLN A 200 11.69 -17.37 -11.54
CA GLN A 200 11.31 -17.45 -12.95
C GLN A 200 10.99 -16.07 -13.53
N ASP A 201 10.41 -15.19 -12.72
CA ASP A 201 10.06 -13.84 -13.17
C ASP A 201 11.06 -12.75 -12.79
N GLY A 202 12.28 -13.12 -12.41
CA GLY A 202 13.40 -12.17 -12.33
C GLY A 202 13.66 -11.56 -10.95
N TYR A 203 12.99 -12.02 -9.91
CA TYR A 203 13.42 -11.77 -8.53
C TYR A 203 14.46 -12.84 -8.15
N THR A 204 15.76 -12.55 -8.22
CA THR A 204 16.79 -13.60 -8.03
C THR A 204 17.79 -13.31 -6.90
N GLN A 205 17.77 -12.10 -6.33
CA GLN A 205 18.79 -11.61 -5.41
C GLN A 205 18.19 -10.92 -4.17
N TRP A 206 17.06 -11.40 -3.64
CA TRP A 206 16.51 -10.87 -2.39
C TRP A 206 17.45 -11.17 -1.21
N ALA A 207 17.43 -10.32 -0.18
CA ALA A 207 18.25 -10.45 1.02
C ALA A 207 17.61 -11.36 2.08
N GLY A 208 16.29 -11.56 2.03
CA GLY A 208 15.59 -12.52 2.86
C GLY A 208 14.15 -12.75 2.40
N LEU A 209 13.66 -13.97 2.63
CA LEU A 209 12.28 -14.38 2.36
C LEU A 209 11.70 -14.97 3.65
N PHE A 210 10.82 -14.21 4.30
CA PHE A 210 10.14 -14.60 5.52
C PHE A 210 8.72 -15.09 5.20
N MET A 211 8.50 -16.40 5.38
CA MET A 211 7.19 -17.04 5.20
C MET A 211 6.46 -17.17 6.53
N LYS A 212 5.12 -17.14 6.51
CA LYS A 212 4.27 -17.39 7.67
C LYS A 212 4.55 -18.81 8.21
N PRO A 213 4.88 -19.01 9.50
CA PRO A 213 5.12 -20.34 10.03
C PRO A 213 3.91 -21.26 9.82
N ASN A 214 4.14 -22.54 9.52
CA ASN A 214 3.05 -23.51 9.35
C ASN A 214 2.14 -23.63 10.59
N THR A 215 2.69 -23.38 11.77
CA THR A 215 2.01 -23.41 13.07
C THR A 215 1.34 -22.09 13.47
N TYR A 216 1.42 -21.06 12.62
CA TYR A 216 0.81 -19.77 12.92
C TYR A 216 -0.72 -19.88 12.89
N ASN A 217 -1.35 -19.57 14.01
CA ASN A 217 -2.80 -19.74 14.22
C ASN A 217 -3.47 -18.48 14.79
N LYS A 218 -2.80 -17.32 14.73
CA LYS A 218 -3.41 -16.06 15.17
C LYS A 218 -4.39 -15.55 14.12
N PRO A 219 -5.47 -14.86 14.54
CA PRO A 219 -6.49 -14.35 13.62
C PRO A 219 -5.97 -13.26 12.68
N SER A 220 -4.89 -12.57 13.05
CA SER A 220 -4.28 -11.52 12.24
C SER A 220 -2.84 -11.87 11.90
N VAL A 221 -2.40 -11.57 10.67
CA VAL A 221 -1.01 -11.73 10.24
C VAL A 221 -0.12 -10.54 10.65
N VAL A 222 -0.71 -9.42 11.06
CA VAL A 222 0.00 -8.18 11.46
C VAL A 222 1.13 -8.44 12.47
N PRO A 223 0.91 -9.17 13.59
CA PRO A 223 1.97 -9.37 14.58
C PRO A 223 3.17 -10.13 14.00
N TYR A 224 2.93 -11.04 13.05
CA TYR A 224 3.99 -11.75 12.36
C TYR A 224 4.79 -10.81 11.45
N LYS A 225 4.12 -10.04 10.59
CA LYS A 225 4.81 -9.12 9.66
C LYS A 225 5.60 -8.04 10.41
N VAL A 226 5.04 -7.49 11.50
CA VAL A 226 5.75 -6.58 12.41
C VAL A 226 7.00 -7.23 13.01
N ALA A 227 6.91 -8.48 13.48
CA ALA A 227 8.06 -9.18 14.05
C ALA A 227 9.18 -9.39 13.02
N MET A 228 8.83 -9.67 11.77
CA MET A 228 9.81 -9.83 10.69
C MET A 228 10.47 -8.49 10.31
N ARG A 229 9.74 -7.37 10.28
CA ARG A 229 10.37 -6.04 10.08
C ARG A 229 11.28 -5.65 11.24
N LYS A 230 10.89 -5.92 12.49
CA LYS A 230 11.79 -5.78 13.65
C LYS A 230 13.05 -6.63 13.51
N LYS A 231 12.93 -7.86 12.99
CA LYS A 231 14.08 -8.74 12.72
C LYS A 231 15.03 -8.13 11.69
N ILE A 232 14.51 -7.53 10.62
CA ILE A 232 15.31 -6.81 9.62
C ILE A 232 16.05 -5.60 10.22
N ILE A 233 15.39 -4.79 11.05
CA ILE A 233 16.06 -3.69 11.78
C ILE A 233 17.18 -4.23 12.68
N LYS A 234 16.94 -5.33 13.40
CA LYS A 234 17.97 -5.99 14.23
C LYS A 234 19.15 -6.54 13.44
N MET A 235 18.96 -6.84 12.15
CA MET A 235 20.04 -7.20 11.22
C MET A 235 20.85 -5.98 10.74
N GLY A 236 20.56 -4.77 11.24
CA GLY A 236 21.29 -3.53 10.97
C GLY A 236 20.79 -2.76 9.75
N TYR A 237 19.60 -3.06 9.25
CA TYR A 237 19.02 -2.39 8.08
C TYR A 237 18.20 -1.16 8.47
N ASP A 238 18.20 -0.17 7.58
CA ASP A 238 17.32 1.00 7.58
C ASP A 238 16.21 0.75 6.55
N ILE A 239 15.01 0.38 7.02
CA ILE A 239 13.89 0.06 6.12
C ILE A 239 13.31 1.37 5.59
N VAL A 240 13.52 1.62 4.31
CA VAL A 240 13.06 2.81 3.60
C VAL A 240 11.54 2.79 3.42
N PHE A 241 10.98 1.67 2.96
CA PHE A 241 9.53 1.52 2.88
C PHE A 241 9.07 0.08 2.96
N ASN A 242 7.77 -0.08 3.25
CA ASN A 242 7.00 -1.30 2.98
C ASN A 242 6.08 -1.07 1.78
N LEU A 243 6.05 -2.02 0.85
CA LEU A 243 5.11 -2.10 -0.26
C LEU A 243 4.23 -3.33 -0.04
N GLY A 244 2.91 -3.17 -0.09
CA GLY A 244 1.96 -4.25 0.13
C GLY A 244 0.55 -3.89 -0.32
N ASP A 245 -0.27 -4.89 -0.56
CA ASP A 245 -1.63 -4.82 -1.04
C ASP A 245 -2.65 -4.89 0.11
N GLN A 246 -2.23 -5.17 1.33
CA GLN A 246 -3.10 -5.24 2.51
C GLN A 246 -2.64 -4.27 3.59
N GLU A 247 -3.58 -3.83 4.44
CA GLU A 247 -3.23 -3.04 5.63
C GLU A 247 -2.29 -3.83 6.56
N SER A 248 -2.36 -5.16 6.52
CA SER A 248 -1.53 -6.04 7.33
C SER A 248 -0.03 -5.97 6.99
N ASP A 249 0.32 -5.55 5.77
CA ASP A 249 1.69 -5.33 5.32
C ASP A 249 2.31 -4.06 5.91
N LEU A 250 1.45 -3.07 6.13
CA LEU A 250 1.83 -1.68 6.36
C LEU A 250 1.71 -1.33 7.85
N ALA A 251 0.76 -1.94 8.55
CA ALA A 251 0.45 -1.68 9.94
C ALA A 251 1.61 -2.04 10.88
N GLY A 252 1.78 -1.24 11.94
CA GLY A 252 2.73 -1.52 13.03
C GLY A 252 4.17 -1.02 12.81
N GLY A 253 4.42 -0.22 11.77
CA GLY A 253 5.64 0.59 11.62
C GLY A 253 6.89 -0.17 11.18
N PHE A 254 8.07 0.32 11.58
CA PHE A 254 9.41 -0.17 11.21
C PHE A 254 9.80 0.08 9.74
N ALA A 255 9.25 1.13 9.14
CA ALA A 255 9.67 1.65 7.84
C ALA A 255 9.49 3.17 7.83
N ASP A 256 10.28 3.89 7.04
CA ASP A 256 10.11 5.36 6.92
C ASP A 256 8.75 5.71 6.27
N MET A 257 8.34 4.92 5.27
CA MET A 257 7.09 5.10 4.52
C MET A 257 6.38 3.76 4.25
N THR A 258 5.09 3.85 3.93
CA THR A 258 4.28 2.74 3.45
C THR A 258 3.68 3.09 2.09
N PHE A 259 3.58 2.09 1.20
CA PHE A 259 2.96 2.22 -0.11
C PHE A 259 1.94 1.09 -0.29
N LYS A 260 0.67 1.46 -0.25
CA LYS A 260 -0.47 0.56 -0.45
C LYS A 260 -0.76 0.43 -1.95
N VAL A 261 -0.57 -0.76 -2.51
CA VAL A 261 -1.07 -1.08 -3.86
C VAL A 261 -2.54 -1.51 -3.77
N PRO A 262 -3.35 -1.34 -4.83
CA PRO A 262 -4.72 -1.81 -4.83
C PRO A 262 -4.78 -3.34 -4.78
N ASP A 263 -5.71 -3.87 -4.00
CA ASP A 263 -6.20 -5.23 -4.11
C ASP A 263 -7.69 -5.19 -3.73
N PRO A 264 -8.60 -5.19 -4.72
CA PRO A 264 -10.03 -5.25 -4.48
C PRO A 264 -10.56 -6.68 -4.41
N PHE A 265 -9.71 -7.69 -4.57
CA PHE A 265 -10.13 -9.08 -4.76
C PHE A 265 -10.32 -9.82 -3.44
N TYR A 266 -9.54 -9.49 -2.41
CA TYR A 266 -9.72 -10.01 -1.06
C TYR A 266 -9.25 -9.02 0.02
N ILE A 267 -9.57 -9.34 1.28
CA ILE A 267 -9.09 -8.60 2.46
C ILE A 267 -8.50 -9.61 3.43
N THR A 268 -7.38 -9.26 4.06
CA THR A 268 -6.80 -10.02 5.15
C THR A 268 -7.01 -9.32 6.49
N ALA A 269 -7.16 -10.11 7.55
CA ALA A 269 -7.20 -9.64 8.94
C ALA A 269 -5.81 -9.58 9.59
#